data_AF-L0A6V4-F1
#
_entry.id   AF-L0A6V4-F1
#
_cell.length_a   1.000
_cell.length_b   1.000
_cell.length_c   1.000
_cell.angle_alpha   90.00
_cell.angle_beta   90.00
_cell.angle_gamma   90.00
#
_symmetry.space_group_name_H-M   'P 1'
#
loop_
_entity.id
_entity.type
_entity.pdbx_description
1 polymer ?
#
loop_
_entity_poly.entity_id
_entity_poly.type
_entity_poly.pdbx_seq_one_letter_code
_entity_poly.pdbx_strand_id
1 'polypeptide(L)'
;MKRTLLASSFLLLGSAQALTLSGSVAGEAPAKARVGAWLIDAAGRPVAEVASAPISANAFSLSIPDTAPSGRALWGLTSDSIAWPGVTGEVNVSGSVQGSEARLFVYGDANGNTRRDEGEELIEGSARLGKASVALVFASRPVNVSAARGLSVALTLGWNVVSIELGKTLKAGVQSGASGLQLSIAR
;
A
#
# COMPACT_ATOMS: atom_id res chain seq x y z
N MET A 1 9.17 -55.18 -24.66
CA MET A 1 8.14 -54.39 -23.95
C MET A 1 8.78 -53.08 -23.49
N LYS A 2 8.42 -51.96 -24.11
CA LYS A 2 8.99 -50.62 -23.83
C LYS A 2 8.17 -49.97 -22.70
N ARG A 3 8.81 -49.70 -21.56
CA ARG A 3 8.22 -48.98 -20.43
C ARG A 3 8.40 -47.48 -20.65
N THR A 4 7.33 -46.81 -21.04
CA THR A 4 7.27 -45.36 -21.14
C THR A 4 7.07 -44.81 -19.72
N LEU A 5 8.11 -44.18 -19.16
CA LEU A 5 8.02 -43.41 -17.93
C LEU A 5 7.39 -42.05 -18.25
N LEU A 6 6.16 -41.80 -17.78
CA LEU A 6 5.58 -40.47 -17.77
C LEU A 6 6.25 -39.66 -16.63
N ALA A 7 6.93 -38.59 -17.01
CA ALA A 7 7.41 -37.57 -16.08
C ALA A 7 6.25 -36.62 -15.75
N SER A 8 5.77 -36.66 -14.51
CA SER A 8 4.81 -35.70 -13.98
C SER A 8 5.52 -34.41 -13.60
N SER A 9 5.42 -33.38 -14.45
CA SER A 9 5.85 -32.02 -14.14
C SER A 9 4.92 -31.41 -13.09
N PHE A 10 5.35 -31.39 -11.83
CA PHE A 10 4.73 -30.59 -10.78
C PHE A 10 4.98 -29.10 -11.07
N LEU A 11 3.96 -28.41 -11.57
CA LEU A 11 3.93 -26.95 -11.63
C LEU A 11 3.80 -26.41 -10.20
N LEU A 12 4.91 -25.94 -9.64
CA LEU A 12 4.92 -25.09 -8.45
C LEU A 12 4.29 -23.74 -8.84
N LEU A 13 2.97 -23.65 -8.75
CA LEU A 13 2.26 -22.37 -8.71
C LEU A 13 2.71 -21.67 -7.43
N GLY A 14 3.69 -20.76 -7.54
CA GLY A 14 4.08 -19.89 -6.45
C GLY A 14 2.86 -19.09 -6.01
N SER A 15 2.37 -19.37 -4.81
CA SER A 15 1.35 -18.57 -4.15
C SER A 15 1.88 -17.16 -3.99
N ALA A 16 1.38 -16.23 -4.80
CA ALA A 16 1.60 -14.81 -4.61
C ALA A 16 1.09 -14.44 -3.21
N GLN A 17 1.99 -13.95 -2.36
CA GLN A 17 1.68 -13.67 -0.97
C GLN A 17 0.97 -12.31 -0.87
N ALA A 18 -0.17 -12.28 -0.20
CA ALA A 18 -0.87 -11.05 0.15
C ALA A 18 0.05 -10.15 1.00
N LEU A 19 0.09 -8.86 0.66
CA LEU A 19 0.91 -7.88 1.38
C LEU A 19 0.28 -7.60 2.74
N THR A 20 1.00 -7.88 3.83
CA THR A 20 0.48 -7.70 5.19
C THR A 20 1.06 -6.45 5.84
N LEU A 21 0.17 -5.62 6.40
CA LEU A 21 0.48 -4.42 7.17
C LEU A 21 0.01 -4.62 8.60
N SER A 22 0.89 -4.50 9.58
CA SER A 22 0.53 -4.58 10.99
C SER A 22 1.15 -3.46 11.80
N GLY A 23 0.43 -3.02 12.83
CA GLY A 23 0.82 -1.82 13.56
C GLY A 23 -0.17 -1.41 14.63
N SER A 24 0.00 -0.17 15.09
CA SER A 24 -0.88 0.49 16.04
C SER A 24 -1.46 1.78 15.49
N VAL A 25 -2.61 2.17 16.01
CA VAL A 25 -3.29 3.44 15.74
C VAL A 25 -2.99 4.40 16.89
N ALA A 26 -2.53 5.59 16.55
CA ALA A 26 -2.29 6.69 17.47
C ALA A 26 -3.33 7.79 17.21
N GLY A 27 -4.12 8.11 18.23
CA GLY A 27 -5.25 9.05 18.14
C GLY A 27 -6.55 8.39 18.62
N GLU A 28 -7.66 9.14 18.58
CA GLU A 28 -8.96 8.65 19.03
C GLU A 28 -9.72 7.98 17.88
N ALA A 29 -9.61 6.65 17.80
CA ALA A 29 -10.39 5.86 16.85
C ALA A 29 -11.89 5.85 17.24
N PRO A 30 -12.82 5.81 16.28
CA PRO A 30 -14.25 5.64 16.56
C PRO A 30 -14.55 4.28 17.23
N ALA A 31 -15.75 4.13 17.77
CA ALA A 31 -16.19 2.84 18.30
C ALA A 31 -16.25 1.79 17.17
N LYS A 32 -15.86 0.54 17.47
CA LYS A 32 -15.78 -0.56 16.50
C LYS A 32 -14.95 -0.19 15.26
N ALA A 33 -13.86 0.55 15.44
CA ALA A 33 -13.09 1.04 14.32
C ALA A 33 -12.42 -0.07 13.50
N ARG A 34 -12.22 0.23 12.23
CA ARG A 34 -11.46 -0.57 11.27
C ARG A 34 -10.40 0.31 10.61
N VAL A 35 -9.28 -0.30 10.22
CA VAL A 35 -8.35 0.30 9.24
C VAL A 35 -8.69 -0.25 7.87
N GLY A 36 -8.91 0.64 6.90
CA GLY A 36 -9.07 0.28 5.49
C GLY A 36 -7.87 0.77 4.67
N ALA A 37 -7.42 -0.03 3.71
CA ALA A 37 -6.57 0.43 2.61
C ALA A 37 -7.47 0.86 1.45
N TRP A 38 -7.40 2.12 1.07
CA TRP A 38 -8.23 2.70 0.02
C TRP A 38 -7.37 3.15 -1.14
N LEU A 39 -7.76 2.72 -2.34
CA LEU A 39 -7.26 3.30 -3.58
C LEU A 39 -7.61 4.78 -3.61
N ILE A 40 -6.68 5.60 -4.05
CA ILE A 40 -6.90 7.03 -4.27
C ILE A 40 -6.89 7.37 -5.76
N ASP A 41 -7.57 8.45 -6.15
CA ASP A 41 -7.39 9.06 -7.47
C ASP A 41 -6.15 9.97 -7.51
N ALA A 42 -5.86 10.55 -8.69
CA ALA A 42 -4.75 11.47 -8.86
C ALA A 42 -4.87 12.77 -8.03
N ALA A 43 -6.06 13.10 -7.52
CA ALA A 43 -6.29 14.21 -6.60
C ALA A 43 -6.13 13.79 -5.13
N GLY A 44 -5.78 12.53 -4.86
CA GLY A 44 -5.63 11.98 -3.51
C GLY A 44 -6.94 11.59 -2.84
N ARG A 45 -8.07 11.56 -3.57
CA ARG A 45 -9.38 11.25 -3.00
C ARG A 45 -9.60 9.74 -2.96
N PRO A 46 -10.13 9.18 -1.86
CA PRO A 46 -10.42 7.75 -1.77
C PRO A 46 -11.54 7.36 -2.75
N VAL A 47 -11.32 6.31 -3.55
CA VAL A 47 -12.27 5.86 -4.58
C VAL A 47 -12.80 4.44 -4.37
N ALA A 48 -12.01 3.55 -3.75
CA ALA A 48 -12.43 2.17 -3.48
C ALA A 48 -11.59 1.55 -2.35
N GLU A 49 -12.25 0.81 -1.46
CA GLU A 49 -11.60 0.02 -0.44
C GLU A 49 -11.03 -1.28 -1.05
N VAL A 50 -9.76 -1.57 -0.78
CA VAL A 50 -9.06 -2.77 -1.25
C VAL A 50 -9.16 -3.88 -0.20
N ALA A 51 -8.99 -3.50 1.07
CA ALA A 51 -9.02 -4.40 2.20
C ALA A 51 -9.31 -3.62 3.48
N SER A 52 -9.85 -4.30 4.49
CA SER A 52 -10.06 -3.73 5.81
C SER A 52 -9.81 -4.74 6.93
N ALA A 53 -9.44 -4.24 8.10
CA ALA A 53 -9.22 -5.05 9.29
C ALA A 53 -9.74 -4.34 10.54
N PRO A 54 -10.30 -5.07 11.52
CA PRO A 54 -10.73 -4.48 12.78
C PRO A 54 -9.53 -3.94 13.57
N ILE A 55 -9.75 -2.84 14.28
CA ILE A 55 -8.82 -2.33 15.30
C ILE A 55 -9.20 -2.95 16.64
N SER A 56 -8.24 -3.62 17.28
CA SER A 56 -8.40 -4.20 18.61
C SER A 56 -7.26 -3.77 19.50
N ALA A 57 -7.57 -3.22 20.68
CA ALA A 57 -6.58 -2.66 21.61
C ALA A 57 -5.58 -1.70 20.92
N ASN A 58 -6.09 -0.82 20.03
CA ASN A 58 -5.32 0.10 19.21
C ASN A 58 -4.32 -0.56 18.25
N ALA A 59 -4.43 -1.87 17.99
CA ALA A 59 -3.60 -2.59 17.04
C ALA A 59 -4.43 -3.09 15.85
N PHE A 60 -3.77 -3.29 14.71
CA PHE A 60 -4.38 -3.84 13.51
C PHE A 60 -3.42 -4.79 12.78
N SER A 61 -4.00 -5.70 11.99
CA SER A 61 -3.29 -6.54 11.01
C SER A 61 -4.16 -6.61 9.75
N LEU A 62 -3.71 -5.93 8.70
CA LEU A 62 -4.42 -5.74 7.44
C LEU A 62 -3.71 -6.53 6.34
N SER A 63 -4.44 -7.42 5.68
CA SER A 63 -3.94 -8.17 4.53
C SER A 63 -4.49 -7.55 3.25
N ILE A 64 -3.60 -7.03 2.40
CA ILE A 64 -3.93 -6.46 1.11
C ILE A 64 -3.80 -7.57 0.05
N PRO A 65 -4.87 -7.88 -0.69
CA PRO A 65 -4.82 -8.88 -1.75
C PRO A 65 -3.83 -8.47 -2.85
N ASP A 66 -3.24 -9.47 -3.50
CA ASP A 66 -2.34 -9.33 -4.65
C ASP A 66 -3.07 -8.90 -5.94
N THR A 67 -4.40 -8.88 -5.90
CA THR A 67 -5.25 -8.53 -7.04
C THR A 67 -4.95 -7.11 -7.51
N ALA A 68 -4.77 -6.95 -8.82
CA ALA A 68 -4.54 -5.64 -9.42
C ALA A 68 -5.72 -4.69 -9.13
N PRO A 69 -5.45 -3.41 -8.79
CA PRO A 69 -6.47 -2.38 -8.69
C PRO A 69 -7.33 -2.26 -9.95
N SER A 70 -8.59 -1.87 -9.79
CA SER A 70 -9.49 -1.63 -10.93
C SER A 70 -9.06 -0.41 -11.75
N GLY A 71 -9.42 -0.38 -13.04
CA GLY A 71 -8.94 0.62 -14.00
C GLY A 71 -9.16 2.09 -13.63
N ARG A 72 -10.16 2.43 -12.81
CA ARG A 72 -10.39 3.81 -12.34
C ARG A 72 -9.30 4.32 -11.39
N ALA A 73 -8.60 3.42 -10.74
CA ALA A 73 -7.49 3.71 -9.83
C ALA A 73 -6.14 3.27 -10.42
N LEU A 74 -6.08 2.93 -11.71
CA LEU A 74 -4.82 2.67 -12.41
C LEU A 74 -4.47 3.88 -13.26
N TRP A 75 -3.25 4.37 -13.10
CA TRP A 75 -2.67 5.43 -13.92
C TRP A 75 -1.24 5.07 -14.32
N GLY A 76 -0.67 5.79 -15.28
CA GLY A 76 0.77 5.65 -15.57
C GLY A 76 1.58 6.24 -14.43
N LEU A 77 2.55 5.50 -13.87
CA LEU A 77 3.51 6.11 -12.95
C LEU A 77 4.44 7.02 -13.75
N THR A 78 4.30 8.32 -13.53
CA THR A 78 5.07 9.39 -14.17
C THR A 78 5.62 10.33 -13.11
N SER A 79 6.37 11.35 -13.56
CA SER A 79 6.85 12.40 -12.68
C SER A 79 5.72 13.11 -11.92
N ASP A 80 4.59 13.29 -12.59
CA ASP A 80 3.48 14.11 -12.09
C ASP A 80 2.52 13.31 -11.20
N SER A 81 2.58 11.98 -11.27
CA SER A 81 1.70 11.10 -10.52
C SER A 81 2.25 10.67 -9.17
N ILE A 82 3.54 10.89 -8.90
CA ILE A 82 4.22 10.43 -7.68
C ILE A 82 4.21 11.58 -6.66
N ALA A 83 3.35 11.44 -5.64
CA ALA A 83 3.17 12.44 -4.58
C ALA A 83 3.76 11.98 -3.24
N TRP A 84 4.82 11.16 -3.26
CA TRP A 84 5.34 10.54 -2.05
C TRP A 84 5.97 11.55 -1.08
N PRO A 85 5.87 11.34 0.25
CA PRO A 85 6.39 12.27 1.24
C PRO A 85 7.87 12.65 1.03
N GLY A 86 8.14 13.94 0.90
CA GLY A 86 9.50 14.47 0.75
C GLY A 86 10.13 14.32 -0.63
N VAL A 87 9.45 13.65 -1.57
CA VAL A 87 9.86 13.57 -2.97
C VAL A 87 9.44 14.85 -3.67
N THR A 88 10.41 15.58 -4.23
CA THR A 88 10.18 16.84 -4.93
C THR A 88 11.08 16.93 -6.16
N GLY A 89 10.70 17.81 -7.10
CA GLY A 89 11.44 18.02 -8.34
C GLY A 89 11.15 16.94 -9.38
N GLU A 90 12.07 16.79 -10.33
CA GLU A 90 11.94 15.82 -11.41
C GLU A 90 12.10 14.40 -10.89
N VAL A 91 11.09 13.57 -11.15
CA VAL A 91 11.09 12.14 -10.84
C VAL A 91 11.24 11.37 -12.16
N ASN A 92 12.19 10.44 -12.19
CA ASN A 92 12.43 9.57 -13.32
C ASN A 92 11.88 8.17 -13.02
N VAL A 93 11.09 7.66 -13.94
CA VAL A 93 10.58 6.30 -13.94
C VAL A 93 11.24 5.56 -15.10
N SER A 94 12.04 4.55 -14.80
CA SER A 94 12.91 3.84 -15.78
C SER A 94 12.19 3.14 -16.94
N GLY A 95 10.85 3.07 -16.91
CA GLY A 95 10.03 2.55 -18.02
C GLY A 95 8.55 2.79 -17.79
N SER A 96 7.74 2.67 -18.85
CA SER A 96 6.29 2.83 -18.75
C SER A 96 5.66 1.71 -17.94
N VAL A 97 4.99 2.06 -16.85
CA VAL A 97 4.33 1.13 -15.93
C VAL A 97 3.00 1.74 -15.49
N GLN A 98 1.96 0.92 -15.41
CA GLN A 98 0.73 1.31 -14.70
C GLN A 98 0.92 1.08 -13.21
N GLY A 99 0.45 2.00 -12.40
CA GLY A 99 0.44 1.87 -10.96
C GLY A 99 -0.81 2.46 -10.34
N SER A 100 -0.86 2.35 -9.01
CA SER A 100 -1.90 2.90 -8.16
C SER A 100 -1.29 3.24 -6.81
N GLU A 101 -1.93 4.12 -6.08
CA GLU A 101 -1.60 4.40 -4.69
C GLU A 101 -2.79 4.03 -3.80
N ALA A 102 -2.46 3.48 -2.63
CA ALA A 102 -3.41 3.31 -1.56
C ALA A 102 -3.00 4.13 -0.34
N ARG A 103 -3.98 4.63 0.39
CA ARG A 103 -3.79 5.26 1.70
C ARG A 103 -4.57 4.51 2.76
N LEU A 104 -4.10 4.63 4.00
CA LEU A 104 -4.75 4.01 5.14
C LEU A 104 -5.73 5.01 5.76
N PHE A 105 -6.95 4.55 5.95
CA PHE A 105 -8.01 5.32 6.60
C PHE A 105 -8.57 4.55 7.78
N VAL A 106 -9.05 5.27 8.78
CA VAL A 106 -9.79 4.74 9.92
C VAL A 106 -11.25 5.17 9.81
N TYR A 107 -12.16 4.23 9.98
CA TYR A 107 -13.61 4.49 10.06
C TYR A 107 -14.24 3.61 11.14
N GLY A 108 -15.40 4.01 11.65
CA GLY A 108 -16.19 3.18 12.56
C GLY A 108 -17.01 2.17 11.78
N ASP A 109 -17.21 0.95 12.27
CA ASP A 109 -18.13 -0.05 11.72
C ASP A 109 -19.33 -0.18 12.66
N ALA A 110 -20.25 0.77 12.58
CA ALA A 110 -21.30 0.95 13.59
C ALA A 110 -22.26 -0.25 13.61
N ASN A 111 -22.62 -0.75 12.42
CA ASN A 111 -23.57 -1.85 12.22
C ASN A 111 -22.91 -3.25 12.22
N GLY A 112 -21.57 -3.34 12.24
CA GLY A 112 -20.86 -4.61 12.28
C GLY A 112 -20.86 -5.35 10.94
N ASN A 113 -21.07 -4.65 9.82
CA ASN A 113 -21.13 -5.25 8.50
C ASN A 113 -19.74 -5.42 7.85
N THR A 114 -18.66 -5.05 8.55
CA THR A 114 -17.25 -5.20 8.17
C THR A 114 -16.77 -4.34 7.00
N ARG A 115 -17.57 -3.38 6.56
CA ARG A 115 -17.27 -2.44 5.47
C ARG A 115 -17.61 -1.01 5.90
N ARG A 116 -17.10 -0.02 5.19
CA ARG A 116 -17.47 1.38 5.41
C ARG A 116 -18.84 1.69 4.77
N ASP A 117 -19.76 2.23 5.54
CA ASP A 117 -21.01 2.80 5.05
C ASP A 117 -20.87 4.30 4.74
N GLU A 118 -21.74 4.84 3.90
CA GLU A 118 -21.63 6.21 3.38
C GLU A 118 -21.69 7.28 4.48
N GLY A 119 -22.43 7.02 5.56
CA GLY A 119 -22.54 7.90 6.73
C GLY A 119 -21.39 7.79 7.73
N GLU A 120 -20.47 6.85 7.55
CA GLU A 120 -19.31 6.69 8.42
C GLU A 120 -18.17 7.58 7.95
N GLU A 121 -17.64 8.38 8.86
CA GLU A 121 -16.50 9.26 8.58
C GLU A 121 -15.26 8.43 8.21
N LEU A 122 -14.56 8.86 7.16
CA LEU A 122 -13.33 8.26 6.70
C LEU A 122 -12.15 9.18 7.09
N ILE A 123 -11.41 8.79 8.12
CA ILE A 123 -10.33 9.61 8.69
C ILE A 123 -9.00 9.14 8.10
N GLU A 124 -8.30 10.01 7.36
CA GLU A 124 -7.01 9.67 6.78
C GLU A 124 -5.95 9.50 7.87
N GLY A 125 -5.22 8.38 7.82
CA GLY A 125 -4.12 8.11 8.73
C GLY A 125 -2.77 8.32 8.08
N SER A 126 -1.91 9.08 8.76
CA SER A 126 -0.49 9.20 8.40
C SER A 126 0.28 7.97 8.88
N ALA A 127 0.70 7.12 7.95
CA ALA A 127 1.44 5.90 8.25
C ALA A 127 2.95 6.16 8.37
N ARG A 128 3.56 5.66 9.45
CA ARG A 128 5.01 5.73 9.70
C ARG A 128 5.59 4.39 10.10
N LEU A 129 6.85 4.16 9.72
CA LEU A 129 7.67 3.06 10.20
C LEU A 129 8.94 3.65 10.84
N GLY A 130 8.95 3.71 12.17
CA GLY A 130 9.97 4.47 12.91
C GLY A 130 9.94 5.96 12.52
N LYS A 131 11.01 6.45 11.87
CA LYS A 131 11.11 7.84 11.40
C LYS A 131 10.66 8.04 9.95
N ALA A 132 10.42 6.95 9.22
CA ALA A 132 10.05 7.00 7.81
C ALA A 132 8.54 7.16 7.64
N SER A 133 8.13 8.01 6.70
CA SER A 133 6.75 8.02 6.18
C SER A 133 6.56 6.85 5.22
N VAL A 134 5.35 6.31 5.16
CA VAL A 134 5.04 5.15 4.32
C VAL A 134 4.04 5.51 3.23
N ALA A 135 4.31 5.06 2.00
CA ALA A 135 3.38 5.07 0.88
C ALA A 135 3.12 3.61 0.43
N LEU A 136 1.87 3.32 0.06
CA LEU A 136 1.49 2.01 -0.50
C LEU A 136 1.28 2.18 -2.00
N VAL A 137 2.07 1.45 -2.78
CA VAL A 137 2.13 1.63 -4.24
C VAL A 137 1.96 0.30 -4.93
N PHE A 138 1.00 0.21 -5.83
CA PHE A 138 0.89 -0.89 -6.76
C PHE A 138 1.70 -0.59 -8.03
N ALA A 139 2.44 -1.57 -8.54
CA ALA A 139 3.10 -1.50 -9.83
C ALA A 139 2.75 -2.74 -10.68
N SER A 140 2.29 -2.52 -11.91
CA SER A 140 1.92 -3.58 -12.87
C SER A 140 3.11 -4.35 -13.45
N ARG A 141 4.34 -3.89 -13.21
CA ARG A 141 5.60 -4.56 -13.53
C ARG A 141 6.73 -3.97 -12.68
N PRO A 142 7.87 -4.67 -12.52
CA PRO A 142 9.03 -4.10 -11.84
C PRO A 142 9.52 -2.83 -12.51
N VAL A 143 9.88 -1.82 -11.71
CA VAL A 143 10.34 -0.52 -12.20
C VAL A 143 11.24 0.15 -11.18
N ASN A 144 12.24 0.91 -11.64
CA ASN A 144 12.99 1.83 -10.80
C ASN A 144 12.41 3.24 -10.89
N VAL A 145 12.21 3.85 -9.72
CA VAL A 145 11.84 5.25 -9.53
C VAL A 145 13.01 5.96 -8.87
N SER A 146 13.50 7.03 -9.48
CA SER A 146 14.53 7.88 -8.90
C SER A 146 14.10 9.34 -8.91
N ALA A 147 14.62 10.12 -7.98
CA ALA A 147 14.32 11.55 -7.90
C ALA A 147 15.50 12.32 -7.28
N ALA A 148 15.32 13.63 -7.15
CA ALA A 148 16.25 14.49 -6.46
C ALA A 148 16.58 13.99 -5.03
N ARG A 149 17.66 14.53 -4.46
CA ARG A 149 18.12 14.22 -3.08
C ARG A 149 18.48 12.75 -2.85
N GLY A 150 18.78 12.01 -3.93
CA GLY A 150 19.28 10.64 -3.88
C GLY A 150 18.19 9.59 -3.70
N LEU A 151 16.92 9.92 -3.96
CA LEU A 151 15.85 8.92 -3.96
C LEU A 151 16.13 7.89 -5.07
N SER A 152 16.13 6.61 -4.70
CA SER A 152 16.17 5.50 -5.63
C SER A 152 15.40 4.33 -5.02
N VAL A 153 14.35 3.89 -5.70
CA VAL A 153 13.37 2.91 -5.21
C VAL A 153 13.11 1.91 -6.33
N ALA A 154 13.34 0.62 -6.05
CA ALA A 154 13.06 -0.47 -6.97
C ALA A 154 11.74 -1.14 -6.59
N LEU A 155 10.67 -0.81 -7.32
CA LEU A 155 9.34 -1.41 -7.12
C LEU A 155 9.30 -2.80 -7.75
N THR A 156 8.68 -3.75 -7.06
CA THR A 156 8.35 -5.06 -7.61
C THR A 156 6.96 -5.06 -8.23
N LEU A 157 6.66 -6.09 -9.02
CA LEU A 157 5.28 -6.38 -9.44
C LEU A 157 4.38 -6.51 -8.20
N GLY A 158 3.21 -5.88 -8.24
CA GLY A 158 2.21 -5.94 -7.17
C GLY A 158 2.30 -4.77 -6.19
N TRP A 159 1.83 -4.99 -4.96
CA TRP A 159 1.86 -3.99 -3.90
C TRP A 159 3.26 -3.87 -3.27
N ASN A 160 3.66 -2.63 -3.05
CA ASN A 160 4.93 -2.24 -2.46
C ASN A 160 4.67 -1.31 -1.28
N VAL A 161 5.34 -1.56 -0.15
CA VAL A 161 5.46 -0.58 0.93
C VAL A 161 6.72 0.23 0.68
N VAL A 162 6.55 1.49 0.30
CA VAL A 162 7.66 2.42 0.12
C VAL A 162 7.81 3.24 1.41
N SER A 163 8.93 3.06 2.09
CA SER A 163 9.31 3.85 3.27
C SER A 163 10.27 4.96 2.85
N ILE A 164 10.04 6.19 3.33
CA ILE A 164 10.86 7.36 3.00
C ILE A 164 11.19 8.11 4.29
N GLU A 165 12.47 8.16 4.64
CA GLU A 165 12.99 8.96 5.74
C GLU A 165 13.60 10.26 5.20
N LEU A 166 13.12 11.39 5.71
CA LEU A 166 13.65 12.71 5.36
C LEU A 166 14.92 13.00 6.15
N GLY A 167 16.05 13.12 5.44
CA GLY A 167 17.34 13.56 5.98
C GLY A 167 17.97 14.65 5.12
N LYS A 168 19.30 14.76 5.08
CA LYS A 168 20.02 15.57 4.07
C LYS A 168 19.78 14.99 2.67
N THR A 169 19.96 13.68 2.56
CA THR A 169 19.49 12.84 1.45
C THR A 169 18.21 12.11 1.88
N LEU A 170 17.40 11.71 0.90
CA LEU A 170 16.28 10.80 1.15
C LEU A 170 16.81 9.39 1.30
N LYS A 171 16.40 8.69 2.37
CA LYS A 171 16.59 7.25 2.49
C LYS A 171 15.27 6.59 2.18
N ALA A 172 15.25 5.74 1.16
CA ALA A 172 14.06 5.01 0.80
C ALA A 172 14.31 3.51 0.76
N GLY A 173 13.27 2.74 1.06
CA GLY A 173 13.29 1.29 1.02
C GLY A 173 11.94 0.72 0.60
N VAL A 174 11.97 -0.43 -0.07
CA VAL A 174 10.78 -1.15 -0.51
C VAL A 174 10.66 -2.45 0.26
N GLN A 175 9.45 -2.75 0.73
CA GLN A 175 9.14 -3.97 1.46
C GLN A 175 7.86 -4.61 0.90
N SER A 176 7.77 -5.94 0.95
CA SER A 176 6.57 -6.72 0.57
C SER A 176 5.53 -6.85 1.71
N GLY A 177 5.69 -6.03 2.75
CA GLY A 177 4.87 -5.99 3.95
C GLY A 177 5.53 -5.11 5.00
N ALA A 178 4.80 -4.72 6.04
CA ALA A 178 5.35 -3.91 7.13
C ALA A 178 4.73 -4.30 8.47
N SER A 179 5.56 -4.36 9.50
CA SER A 179 5.16 -4.59 10.88
C SER A 179 5.66 -3.47 11.78
N GLY A 180 4.86 -3.12 12.79
CA GLY A 180 5.20 -1.99 13.68
C GLY A 180 4.92 -0.63 13.03
N LEU A 181 3.98 -0.58 12.08
CA LEU A 181 3.47 0.68 11.58
C LEU A 181 2.82 1.47 12.72
N GLN A 182 3.05 2.77 12.74
CA GLN A 182 2.28 3.71 13.54
C GLN A 182 1.39 4.51 12.60
N LEU A 183 0.08 4.36 12.77
CA LEU A 183 -0.93 5.10 12.01
C LEU A 183 -1.46 6.23 12.87
N SER A 184 -1.01 7.46 12.60
CA SER A 184 -1.51 8.65 13.31
C SER A 184 -2.74 9.20 12.62
N ILE A 185 -3.85 9.31 13.35
CA ILE A 185 -5.07 9.97 12.88
C ILE A 185 -5.27 11.31 13.59
N ALA A 186 -5.71 12.31 12.84
CA ALA A 186 -6.10 13.62 13.38
C ALA A 186 -7.57 13.85 13.06
N ARG A 187 -8.34 14.28 14.08
CA ARG A 187 -9.72 14.75 13.95
C ARG A 187 -9.73 16.27 13.98
#